data_AF-A0A523XWM7-F1
#
_entry.id   AF-A0A523XWM7-F1
#
_cell.length_a   1.000
_cell.length_b   1.000
_cell.length_c   1.000
_cell.angle_alpha   90.00
_cell.angle_beta   90.00
_cell.angle_gamma   90.00
#
_symmetry.space_group_name_H-M   'P 1'
#
loop_
_entity.id
_entity.type
_entity.pdbx_description
1 polymer ?
#
loop_
_entity_poly.entity_id
_entity_poly.type
_entity_poly.pdbx_seq_one_letter_code
_entity_poly.pdbx_strand_id
1 'polypeptide(L)'
;MSITTDIQAKTRQLLNSGQVSCVIGYEMGSRGRTRPAFIYQPDDAERLVWNRSCTHNLVPYVNEKLQSIEKNIPAGETETAQQQVAVVVKPCDSRAINVLLAEKQFSRDQVYVIGVACEGIVEGAGFGREDNGNLQARCQRCSEREPVVYDMLIGEPQKVEAVDDYSDLDRLTDLTP
;
A
#
# COMPACT_ATOMS: atom_id res chain seq x y z
N MET A 1 -5.36 15.27 -12.18
CA MET A 1 -5.52 13.82 -12.44
C MET A 1 -5.89 13.16 -11.11
N SER A 2 -6.54 11.99 -11.12
CA SER A 2 -6.88 11.32 -9.85
C SER A 2 -5.70 10.46 -9.40
N ILE A 3 -5.55 10.24 -8.10
CA ILE A 3 -4.50 9.35 -7.57
C ILE A 3 -4.55 7.97 -8.23
N THR A 4 -5.76 7.47 -8.51
CA THR A 4 -5.97 6.23 -9.26
C THR A 4 -5.28 6.28 -10.62
N THR A 5 -5.55 7.31 -11.45
CA THR A 5 -4.96 7.37 -12.79
C THR A 5 -3.43 7.44 -12.76
N ASP A 6 -2.87 8.11 -11.75
CA ASP A 6 -1.43 8.26 -11.61
C ASP A 6 -0.77 6.94 -11.19
N ILE A 7 -1.40 6.18 -10.26
CA ILE A 7 -0.98 4.82 -9.91
C ILE A 7 -1.02 3.92 -11.15
N GLN A 8 -2.12 3.96 -11.90
CA GLN A 8 -2.27 3.15 -13.12
C GLN A 8 -1.20 3.49 -14.17
N ALA A 9 -0.93 4.77 -14.39
CA ALA A 9 0.10 5.22 -15.32
C ALA A 9 1.49 4.75 -14.87
N LYS A 10 1.80 4.87 -13.57
CA LYS A 10 3.09 4.42 -13.03
C LYS A 10 3.25 2.90 -13.12
N THR A 11 2.20 2.15 -12.81
CA THR A 11 2.16 0.69 -12.96
C THR A 11 2.48 0.27 -14.39
N ARG A 12 1.84 0.89 -15.40
CA ARG A 12 2.14 0.62 -16.82
C ARG A 12 3.59 0.91 -17.15
N GLN A 13 4.11 2.05 -16.71
CA GLN A 13 5.50 2.42 -16.94
C GLN A 13 6.47 1.38 -16.38
N LEU A 14 6.30 0.98 -15.12
CA LEU A 14 7.20 0.04 -14.44
C LEU A 14 7.17 -1.34 -15.10
N LEU A 15 5.98 -1.86 -15.42
CA LEU A 15 5.83 -3.17 -16.06
C LEU A 15 6.36 -3.15 -17.51
N ASN A 16 6.06 -2.12 -18.31
CA ASN A 16 6.57 -2.00 -19.69
C ASN A 16 8.10 -1.90 -19.75
N SER A 17 8.71 -1.25 -18.76
CA SER A 17 10.17 -1.15 -18.67
C SER A 17 10.85 -2.44 -18.21
N GLY A 18 10.08 -3.42 -17.70
CA GLY A 18 10.62 -4.63 -17.08
C GLY A 18 11.30 -4.41 -15.73
N GLN A 19 11.27 -3.19 -15.18
CA GLN A 19 11.86 -2.87 -13.87
C GLN A 19 11.22 -3.68 -12.74
N VAL A 20 9.92 -3.94 -12.85
CA VAL A 20 9.17 -4.73 -11.87
C VAL A 20 8.49 -5.89 -12.58
N SER A 21 8.37 -7.03 -11.91
CA SER A 21 7.64 -8.20 -12.42
C SER A 21 6.18 -8.24 -11.96
N CYS A 22 5.86 -7.55 -10.87
CA CYS A 22 4.54 -7.48 -10.30
C CYS A 22 4.34 -6.16 -9.56
N VAL A 23 3.12 -5.60 -9.66
CA VAL A 23 2.67 -4.47 -8.85
C VAL A 23 1.53 -4.91 -7.94
N ILE A 24 1.72 -4.71 -6.63
CA ILE A 24 0.73 -4.99 -5.60
C ILE A 24 -0.03 -3.70 -5.29
N GLY A 25 -1.32 -3.67 -5.55
CA GLY A 25 -2.19 -2.50 -5.35
C GLY A 25 -3.58 -2.90 -4.82
N TYR A 26 -4.58 -2.06 -5.09
CA TYR A 26 -5.97 -2.35 -4.73
C TYR A 26 -6.84 -2.42 -5.98
N GLU A 27 -7.84 -3.29 -5.98
CA GLU A 27 -8.88 -3.33 -7.00
C GLU A 27 -10.28 -3.40 -6.36
N MET A 28 -11.30 -3.08 -7.15
CA MET A 28 -12.69 -3.32 -6.76
C MET A 28 -13.03 -4.80 -6.92
N GLY A 29 -13.30 -5.49 -5.81
CA GLY A 29 -13.82 -6.85 -5.84
C GLY A 29 -15.28 -6.92 -6.31
N SER A 30 -15.74 -8.11 -6.67
CA SER A 30 -17.09 -8.36 -7.20
C SER A 30 -18.24 -7.90 -6.30
N ARG A 31 -18.01 -7.79 -4.99
CA ARG A 31 -18.99 -7.28 -4.02
C ARG A 31 -18.92 -5.76 -3.82
N GLY A 32 -18.14 -5.03 -4.61
CA GLY A 32 -17.94 -3.59 -4.49
C GLY A 32 -17.04 -3.21 -3.31
N ARG A 33 -16.16 -4.11 -2.86
CA ARG A 33 -15.22 -3.89 -1.77
C ARG A 33 -13.81 -3.85 -2.32
N THR A 34 -13.00 -2.90 -1.87
CA THR A 34 -11.58 -2.85 -2.23
C THR A 34 -10.83 -4.01 -1.61
N ARG A 35 -10.00 -4.69 -2.41
CA ARG A 35 -9.17 -5.81 -1.98
C ARG A 35 -7.77 -5.70 -2.59
N PRO A 36 -6.76 -6.43 -2.07
CA PRO A 36 -5.47 -6.53 -2.72
C PRO A 36 -5.59 -7.00 -4.18
N ALA A 37 -4.79 -6.40 -5.06
CA ALA A 37 -4.65 -6.73 -6.46
C ALA A 37 -3.19 -7.01 -6.78
N PHE A 38 -2.96 -7.94 -7.70
CA PHE A 38 -1.63 -8.31 -8.19
C PHE A 38 -1.64 -8.14 -9.71
N ILE A 39 -0.86 -7.19 -10.20
CA ILE A 39 -0.82 -6.80 -11.61
C ILE A 39 0.51 -7.25 -12.19
N TYR A 40 0.46 -8.13 -13.19
CA TYR A 40 1.63 -8.67 -13.89
C TYR A 40 1.73 -8.17 -15.34
N GLN A 41 0.62 -7.71 -15.90
CA GLN A 41 0.56 -7.19 -17.27
C GLN A 41 0.25 -5.69 -17.25
N PRO A 42 0.88 -4.88 -18.11
CA PRO A 42 0.60 -3.45 -18.20
C PRO A 42 -0.88 -3.13 -18.42
N ASP A 43 -1.57 -3.93 -19.25
CA ASP A 43 -2.99 -3.71 -19.59
C ASP A 43 -3.90 -3.90 -18.37
N ASP A 44 -3.54 -4.79 -17.45
CA ASP A 44 -4.27 -5.01 -16.20
C ASP A 44 -4.20 -3.82 -15.23
N ALA A 45 -3.34 -2.82 -15.48
CA ALA A 45 -3.18 -1.67 -14.59
C ALA A 45 -4.50 -0.93 -14.35
N GLU A 46 -5.43 -0.92 -15.32
CA GLU A 46 -6.75 -0.28 -15.21
C GLU A 46 -7.63 -0.84 -14.09
N ARG A 47 -7.34 -2.05 -13.60
CA ARG A 47 -8.03 -2.65 -12.45
C ARG A 47 -7.69 -1.95 -11.14
N LEU A 48 -6.56 -1.25 -11.09
CA LEU A 48 -6.09 -0.58 -9.88
C LEU A 48 -6.99 0.61 -9.55
N VAL A 49 -7.34 0.72 -8.28
CA VAL A 49 -8.13 1.82 -7.73
C VAL A 49 -7.48 2.37 -6.48
N TRP A 50 -7.71 3.65 -6.22
CA TRP A 50 -7.41 4.29 -4.95
C TRP A 50 -8.62 5.08 -4.47
N ASN A 51 -9.03 4.82 -3.24
CA ASN A 51 -10.06 5.56 -2.52
C ASN A 51 -9.91 5.32 -1.01
N ARG A 52 -10.78 5.94 -0.20
CA ARG A 52 -10.73 5.84 1.26
C ARG A 52 -11.20 4.49 1.79
N SER A 53 -11.58 3.54 0.94
CA SER A 53 -11.91 2.16 1.31
C SER A 53 -10.70 1.22 1.26
N CYS A 54 -9.56 1.64 0.68
CA CYS A 54 -8.32 0.88 0.55
C CYS A 54 -7.62 0.58 1.89
N THR A 55 -8.27 -0.15 2.82
CA THR A 55 -7.85 -0.33 4.22
C THR A 55 -6.69 -1.31 4.43
N HIS A 56 -6.53 -2.31 3.55
CA HIS A 56 -5.63 -3.45 3.79
C HIS A 56 -4.16 -3.04 3.71
N ASN A 57 -3.31 -3.59 4.59
CA ASN A 57 -1.86 -3.49 4.40
C ASN A 57 -1.42 -4.48 3.31
N LEU A 58 -0.79 -3.98 2.25
CA LEU A 58 -0.32 -4.79 1.11
C LEU A 58 1.10 -5.34 1.29
N VAL A 59 1.86 -4.77 2.22
CA VAL A 59 3.26 -5.12 2.47
C VAL A 59 3.48 -6.61 2.79
N PRO A 60 2.60 -7.31 3.54
CA PRO A 60 2.78 -8.74 3.82
C PRO A 60 2.89 -9.62 2.58
N TYR A 61 2.35 -9.20 1.42
CA TYR A 61 2.42 -9.96 0.19
C TYR A 61 3.76 -9.83 -0.55
N VAL A 62 4.61 -8.87 -0.19
CA VAL A 62 5.86 -8.58 -0.90
C VAL A 62 6.80 -9.79 -0.87
N ASN A 63 7.05 -10.36 0.32
CA ASN A 63 7.98 -11.47 0.48
C ASN A 63 7.54 -12.72 -0.30
N GLU A 64 6.23 -13.04 -0.26
CA GLU A 64 5.66 -14.14 -1.06
C GLU A 64 5.92 -13.95 -2.57
N LYS A 65 5.77 -12.71 -3.07
CA LYS A 65 6.01 -12.41 -4.50
C LYS A 65 7.49 -12.44 -4.86
N LEU A 66 8.38 -11.96 -3.98
CA LEU A 66 9.82 -12.07 -4.18
C LEU A 66 10.27 -13.53 -4.27
N GLN A 67 9.84 -14.38 -3.34
CA GLN A 67 10.16 -15.81 -3.38
C GLN A 67 9.58 -16.51 -4.62
N SER A 68 8.42 -16.06 -5.10
CA SER A 68 7.81 -16.60 -6.32
C SER A 68 8.64 -16.24 -7.56
N ILE A 69 9.20 -15.03 -7.61
CA ILE A 69 10.11 -14.62 -8.70
C ILE A 69 11.37 -15.47 -8.67
N GLU A 70 12.03 -15.56 -7.51
CA GLU A 70 13.29 -16.33 -7.34
C GLU A 70 13.14 -17.79 -7.78
N LYS A 71 12.02 -18.44 -7.45
CA LYS A 71 11.74 -19.83 -7.84
C LYS A 71 11.52 -20.04 -9.34
N ASN A 72 11.11 -19.01 -10.06
CA ASN A 72 10.81 -19.08 -11.49
C ASN A 72 12.02 -18.70 -12.36
N ILE A 73 13.16 -18.32 -11.76
CA ILE A 73 14.39 -18.04 -12.50
C ILE A 73 15.05 -19.38 -12.91
N PRO A 74 15.27 -19.63 -14.22
CA PRO A 74 15.96 -20.82 -14.68
C PRO A 74 17.39 -20.91 -14.12
N ALA A 75 17.81 -22.12 -13.73
CA ALA A 75 19.16 -22.35 -13.23
C ALA A 75 20.21 -21.94 -14.27
N GLY A 76 20.92 -20.83 -14.01
CA GLY A 76 21.98 -20.30 -14.87
C GLY A 76 21.73 -18.90 -15.43
N GLU A 77 20.51 -18.37 -15.34
CA GLU A 77 20.20 -16.99 -15.72
C GLU A 77 20.23 -16.09 -14.49
N THR A 78 21.16 -15.13 -14.46
CA THR A 78 21.30 -14.14 -13.37
C THR A 78 20.80 -12.75 -13.76
N GLU A 79 20.54 -12.49 -15.04
CA GLU A 79 20.06 -11.19 -15.52
C GLU A 79 18.57 -10.95 -15.20
N THR A 80 17.76 -12.00 -15.08
CA THR A 80 16.36 -11.93 -14.60
C THR A 80 16.25 -11.70 -13.08
N ALA A 81 17.34 -11.81 -12.33
CA ALA A 81 17.39 -11.65 -10.87
C ALA A 81 17.22 -10.19 -10.39
N GLN A 82 17.10 -9.22 -11.30
CA GLN A 82 16.93 -7.80 -10.97
C GLN A 82 15.48 -7.31 -10.95
N GLN A 83 14.50 -8.16 -11.24
CA GLN A 83 13.11 -7.72 -11.27
C GLN A 83 12.56 -7.48 -9.86
N GLN A 84 12.15 -6.23 -9.61
CA GLN A 84 11.63 -5.81 -8.32
C GLN A 84 10.14 -6.18 -8.18
N VAL A 85 9.64 -6.20 -6.95
CA VAL A 85 8.19 -6.16 -6.68
C VAL A 85 7.80 -4.73 -6.35
N ALA A 86 6.83 -4.17 -7.08
CA ALA A 86 6.25 -2.89 -6.72
C ALA A 86 5.09 -3.05 -5.73
N VAL A 87 4.95 -2.12 -4.78
CA VAL A 87 3.84 -2.10 -3.83
C VAL A 87 3.33 -0.68 -3.59
N VAL A 88 2.01 -0.51 -3.62
CA VAL A 88 1.34 0.74 -3.26
C VAL A 88 1.19 0.82 -1.75
N VAL A 89 1.70 1.90 -1.13
CA VAL A 89 1.72 2.05 0.33
C VAL A 89 1.12 3.36 0.81
N LYS A 90 0.41 3.27 1.94
CA LYS A 90 0.07 4.42 2.79
C LYS A 90 1.21 4.79 3.73
N PRO A 91 1.14 5.96 4.38
CA PRO A 91 2.05 6.29 5.48
C PRO A 91 2.14 5.21 6.55
N CYS A 92 1.00 4.69 6.99
CA CYS A 92 0.96 3.60 7.99
C CYS A 92 1.59 2.29 7.48
N ASP A 93 1.43 1.96 6.20
CA ASP A 93 1.99 0.72 5.62
C ASP A 93 3.50 0.83 5.40
N SER A 94 4.00 2.03 5.07
CA SER A 94 5.43 2.27 4.85
C SER A 94 6.30 1.95 6.07
N ARG A 95 5.73 2.06 7.28
CA ARG A 95 6.39 1.63 8.52
C ARG A 95 6.64 0.12 8.54
N ALA A 96 5.73 -0.68 7.96
CA ALA A 96 5.94 -2.13 7.84
C ALA A 96 7.09 -2.46 6.88
N ILE A 97 7.25 -1.70 5.78
CA ILE A 97 8.43 -1.84 4.90
C ILE A 97 9.72 -1.63 5.70
N ASN A 98 9.78 -0.57 6.53
CA ASN A 98 10.97 -0.29 7.33
C ASN A 98 11.31 -1.42 8.31
N VAL A 99 10.31 -2.01 8.97
CA VAL A 99 10.51 -3.17 9.87
C VAL A 99 11.04 -4.37 9.08
N LEU A 100 10.43 -4.70 7.94
CA LEU A 100 10.85 -5.86 7.14
C LEU A 100 12.26 -5.69 6.54
N LEU A 101 12.65 -4.45 6.20
CA LEU A 101 14.03 -4.13 5.80
C LEU A 101 15.01 -4.32 6.96
N ALA A 102 14.66 -3.84 8.16
CA ALA A 102 15.50 -3.99 9.35
C ALA A 102 15.66 -5.47 9.76
N GLU A 103 14.61 -6.26 9.61
CA GLU A 103 14.61 -7.71 9.84
C GLU A 103 15.20 -8.52 8.68
N LYS A 104 15.65 -7.86 7.60
CA LYS A 104 16.26 -8.47 6.42
C LYS A 104 15.36 -9.50 5.73
N GLN A 105 14.04 -9.27 5.75
CA GLN A 105 13.08 -10.11 5.03
C GLN A 105 13.18 -9.94 3.50
N PHE A 106 13.68 -8.77 3.07
CA PHE A 106 14.10 -8.47 1.71
C PHE A 106 15.07 -7.28 1.76
N SER A 107 15.81 -7.04 0.68
CA SER A 107 16.66 -5.85 0.53
C SER A 107 15.92 -4.71 -0.18
N ARG A 108 16.43 -3.48 -0.01
CA ARG A 108 15.77 -2.27 -0.53
C ARG A 108 15.68 -2.23 -2.05
N ASP A 109 16.66 -2.83 -2.72
CA ASP A 109 16.75 -2.97 -4.17
C ASP A 109 15.79 -4.01 -4.74
N GLN A 110 15.21 -4.90 -3.93
CA GLN A 110 14.22 -5.88 -4.39
C GLN A 110 12.79 -5.30 -4.49
N VAL A 111 12.54 -4.10 -3.94
CA VAL A 111 11.19 -3.55 -3.80
C VAL A 111 11.11 -2.13 -4.36
N TYR A 112 10.09 -1.85 -5.17
CA TYR A 112 9.75 -0.50 -5.62
C TYR A 112 8.51 0.01 -4.87
N VAL A 113 8.63 1.10 -4.13
CA VAL A 113 7.57 1.56 -3.23
C VAL A 113 6.85 2.76 -3.85
N ILE A 114 5.60 2.55 -4.26
CA ILE A 114 4.69 3.59 -4.74
C ILE A 114 3.96 4.17 -3.53
N GLY A 115 4.47 5.27 -3.00
CA GLY A 115 3.87 5.99 -1.88
C GLY A 115 2.65 6.80 -2.32
N VAL A 116 1.61 6.81 -1.48
CA VAL A 116 0.41 7.62 -1.70
C VAL A 116 0.20 8.59 -0.55
N ALA A 117 -0.03 9.86 -0.88
CA ALA A 117 -0.48 10.86 0.07
C ALA A 117 -1.90 10.51 0.58
N CYS A 118 -1.99 10.05 1.83
CA CYS A 118 -3.21 9.42 2.35
C CYS A 118 -4.04 10.37 3.19
N GLU A 119 -5.26 10.69 2.73
CA GLU A 119 -6.22 11.52 3.47
C GLU A 119 -6.91 10.79 4.64
N GLY A 120 -6.70 9.48 4.77
CA GLY A 120 -7.30 8.63 5.78
C GLY A 120 -8.27 7.62 5.18
N ILE A 121 -8.54 6.57 5.96
CA ILE A 121 -9.41 5.45 5.58
C ILE A 121 -10.70 5.56 6.37
N VAL A 122 -11.83 5.32 5.71
CA VAL A 122 -13.15 5.40 6.35
C VAL A 122 -13.47 4.17 7.18
N GLU A 123 -14.34 4.36 8.16
CA GLU A 123 -14.92 3.29 8.95
C GLU A 123 -15.71 2.32 8.07
N GLY A 124 -15.66 1.03 8.40
CA GLY A 124 -16.25 0.00 7.55
C GLY A 124 -15.51 -0.29 6.24
N ALA A 125 -14.42 0.42 5.92
CA ALA A 125 -13.57 0.10 4.77
C ALA A 125 -13.16 -1.38 4.76
N GLY A 126 -13.28 -2.05 3.61
CA GLY A 126 -13.11 -3.51 3.46
C GLY A 126 -14.37 -4.34 3.69
N PHE A 127 -15.38 -3.79 4.36
CA PHE A 127 -16.68 -4.42 4.62
C PHE A 127 -17.84 -3.72 3.93
N GLY A 128 -17.84 -2.38 3.94
CA GLY A 128 -18.80 -1.50 3.28
C GLY A 128 -18.40 -1.12 1.85
N ARG A 129 -19.33 -0.46 1.14
CA ARG A 129 -19.14 0.06 -0.23
C ARG A 129 -18.82 1.54 -0.27
N GLU A 130 -19.12 2.25 0.81
CA GLU A 130 -18.97 3.70 0.92
C GLU A 130 -17.53 4.08 1.25
N ASP A 131 -17.02 5.11 0.59
CA ASP A 131 -15.71 5.72 0.83
C ASP A 131 -15.82 7.15 1.38
N ASN A 132 -17.04 7.59 1.72
CA ASN A 132 -17.38 8.95 2.14
C ASN A 132 -17.90 9.04 3.59
N GLY A 133 -17.59 8.06 4.44
CA GLY A 133 -17.96 8.04 5.85
C GLY A 133 -16.95 8.70 6.80
N ASN A 134 -17.19 8.53 8.10
CA ASN A 134 -16.25 8.92 9.15
C ASN A 134 -14.92 8.18 8.98
N LEU A 135 -13.81 8.83 9.33
CA LEU A 135 -12.50 8.17 9.33
C LEU A 135 -12.43 7.13 10.46
N GLN A 136 -11.65 6.07 10.26
CA GLN A 136 -11.33 5.13 11.32
C GLN A 136 -10.59 5.84 12.46
N ALA A 137 -10.76 5.39 13.71
CA ALA A 137 -10.14 5.99 14.89
C ALA A 137 -8.62 6.22 14.71
N ARG A 138 -7.90 5.23 14.14
CA ARG A 138 -6.46 5.37 13.83
C ARG A 138 -6.12 6.46 12.83
N CYS A 139 -7.02 6.75 11.89
CA CYS A 139 -6.83 7.77 10.86
C CYS A 139 -7.19 9.17 11.35
N GLN A 140 -8.11 9.28 12.31
CA GLN A 140 -8.44 10.54 12.99
C GLN A 140 -7.23 11.08 13.78
N ARG A 141 -6.47 10.17 14.39
CA ARG A 141 -5.26 10.47 15.18
C ARG A 141 -3.96 10.48 14.34
N CYS A 142 -4.06 10.36 13.01
CA CYS A 142 -2.90 10.28 12.14
C CYS A 142 -2.42 11.67 11.70
N SER A 143 -1.23 12.05 12.16
CA SER A 143 -0.51 13.26 11.71
C SER A 143 0.28 13.03 10.42
N GLU A 144 0.46 11.77 10.02
CA GLU A 144 1.31 11.39 8.89
C GLU A 144 0.50 11.25 7.61
N ARG A 145 0.81 12.09 6.61
CA ARG A 145 0.17 12.04 5.29
C ARG A 145 1.12 11.59 4.20
N GLU A 146 2.42 11.63 4.47
CA GLU A 146 3.48 11.21 3.57
C GLU A 146 4.11 9.89 4.07
N PRO A 147 4.30 8.88 3.20
CA PRO A 147 5.06 7.69 3.54
C PRO A 147 6.50 8.01 3.90
N VAL A 148 7.07 7.30 4.88
CA VAL A 148 8.47 7.51 5.29
C VAL A 148 9.45 6.84 4.31
N VAL A 149 8.99 5.78 3.66
CA VAL A 149 9.75 5.03 2.65
C VAL A 149 8.93 5.00 1.37
N TYR A 150 9.45 5.58 0.29
CA TYR A 150 8.90 5.52 -1.06
C TYR A 150 9.97 5.81 -2.12
N ASP A 151 9.78 5.30 -3.34
CA ASP A 151 10.55 5.66 -4.55
C ASP A 151 9.83 6.75 -5.36
N MET A 152 8.51 6.77 -5.30
CA MET A 152 7.66 7.77 -5.92
C MET A 152 6.50 8.10 -5.00
N LEU A 153 6.23 9.38 -4.82
CA LEU A 153 5.04 9.87 -4.12
C LEU A 153 3.98 10.27 -5.14
N ILE A 154 2.75 9.81 -4.92
CA ILE A 154 1.56 10.20 -5.69
C ILE A 154 0.59 10.94 -4.77
N GLY A 155 0.13 12.10 -5.22
CA GLY A 155 -0.72 13.01 -4.46
C GLY A 155 0.09 14.02 -3.63
N GLU A 156 -0.61 14.98 -3.05
CA GLU A 156 -0.02 16.06 -2.26
C GLU A 156 -0.28 15.82 -0.76
N PRO A 157 0.76 15.62 0.07
CA PRO A 157 0.58 15.41 1.49
C PRO A 157 0.15 16.71 2.17
N GLN A 158 -0.99 16.66 2.86
CA GLN A 158 -1.45 17.78 3.67
C GLN A 158 -0.82 17.72 5.06
N LYS A 159 -0.53 18.88 5.65
CA LYS A 159 -0.15 18.95 7.06
C LYS A 159 -1.42 18.84 7.90
N VAL A 160 -1.45 17.84 8.78
CA VAL A 160 -2.57 17.62 9.70
C VAL A 160 -2.00 17.59 11.11
N GLU A 161 -2.54 18.46 11.98
CA GLU A 161 -2.28 18.35 13.41
C GLU A 161 -3.14 17.21 13.96
N ALA A 162 -2.49 16.13 14.38
CA ALA A 162 -3.18 15.07 15.09
C ALA A 162 -3.53 15.59 16.49
N VAL A 163 -4.82 15.59 16.80
CA VAL A 163 -5.32 15.80 18.15
C VAL A 163 -5.85 14.46 18.63
N ASP A 164 -5.18 13.88 19.62
CA ASP A 164 -5.71 12.73 20.36
C ASP A 164 -6.30 13.25 21.66
N ASP A 165 -7.56 12.94 21.91
CA ASP A 165 -8.25 13.31 23.14
C ASP A 165 -8.01 12.31 24.28
N TYR A 166 -7.29 11.20 24.00
CA TYR A 166 -7.03 10.11 24.95
C TYR A 166 -8.30 9.55 25.60
N SER A 167 -9.47 9.71 24.95
CA SER A 167 -10.76 9.27 25.49
C SER A 167 -10.87 7.75 25.70
N ASP A 168 -10.01 6.97 25.06
CA ASP A 168 -9.86 5.54 25.29
C ASP A 168 -9.14 5.21 26.59
N LEU A 169 -8.22 6.06 27.05
CA LEU A 169 -7.60 5.92 28.38
C LEU A 169 -8.63 6.18 29.48
N ASP A 170 -9.45 7.22 29.34
CA ASP A 170 -10.52 7.52 30.29
C ASP A 170 -11.48 6.33 30.43
N ARG A 171 -11.89 5.75 29.30
CA ARG A 171 -12.71 4.53 29.28
C ARG A 171 -12.03 3.37 29.96
N LEU A 172 -10.72 3.17 29.75
CA LEU A 172 -9.97 2.10 30.39
C LEU A 172 -9.92 2.29 31.92
N THR A 173 -9.76 3.52 32.39
CA THR A 173 -9.75 3.83 33.82
C THR A 173 -11.11 3.65 34.49
N ASP A 174 -12.20 3.79 33.74
CA ASP A 174 -13.57 3.55 34.20
C ASP A 174 -13.97 2.06 34.22
N LEU A 175 -13.18 1.19 33.58
CA LEU A 175 -13.41 -0.26 33.65
C LEU A 175 -12.99 -0.77 35.04
N THR A 176 -13.98 -1.23 35.83
CA THR A 176 -13.71 -2.02 37.04
C THR A 176 -13.02 -3.36 36.71
N PRO A 177 -12.11 -3.85 37.58
CA PRO A 177 -11.35 -5.09 37.36
C PRO A 177 -12.19 -6.35 37.08
#